data_AF-A0A2E7I1J8-F1
#
_entry.id   AF-A0A2E7I1J8-F1
#
_cell.length_a   1.000
_cell.length_b   1.000
_cell.length_c   1.000
_cell.angle_alpha   90.00
_cell.angle_beta   90.00
_cell.angle_gamma   90.00
#
_symmetry.space_group_name_H-M   'P 1'
#
loop_
_entity.id
_entity.type
_entity.pdbx_description
1 polymer ?
#
loop_
_entity_poly.entity_id
_entity_poly.type
_entity_poly.pdbx_seq_one_letter_code
_entity_poly.pdbx_strand_id
1 'polypeptide(L)'
;TVVTGLSDRDDRTPQALWRAAALCGANSIALADDTTIALDHAKEDLIERFRNCDGGEILPGLLCVIDDKSQEAIATSGIPDQTVRVIGNLHLRRFRHLAQIIDRNRIEAVRREWCTNEENRVVLYASEPITQMYQHGKRRDHDELLLLSELIERVRTNRLEDTPPCDGNTIIVVRPHPRDEIAKFRPYLSDDAPRTIVSRAGSSAEAILAADTVVGITSMLLVEAAALGRPSISLIGFDPHAAALGS
;
A
#
# COMPACT_ATOMS: atom_id res chain seq x y z
N THR A 1 20.25 12.03 -18.78
CA THR A 1 19.91 11.61 -17.41
C THR A 1 19.12 10.33 -17.47
N VAL A 2 19.41 9.37 -16.60
CA VAL A 2 18.68 8.12 -16.43
C VAL A 2 17.93 8.18 -15.11
N VAL A 3 16.66 7.78 -15.08
CA VAL A 3 15.83 7.74 -13.86
C VAL A 3 15.35 6.31 -13.65
N THR A 4 15.54 5.77 -12.45
CA THR A 4 15.14 4.40 -12.08
C THR A 4 14.40 4.39 -10.75
N GLY A 5 13.70 3.29 -10.45
CA GLY A 5 13.41 2.91 -9.06
C GLY A 5 14.57 2.14 -8.44
N LEU A 6 14.38 1.59 -7.24
CA LEU A 6 15.33 0.66 -6.60
C LEU A 6 15.16 -0.80 -7.02
N SER A 7 14.01 -1.14 -7.62
CA SER A 7 13.60 -2.51 -8.00
C SER A 7 13.68 -3.53 -6.86
N ASP A 8 13.20 -4.75 -7.11
CA ASP A 8 13.33 -5.87 -6.17
C ASP A 8 14.78 -6.39 -6.17
N ARG A 9 15.21 -7.09 -5.12
CA ARG A 9 16.59 -7.57 -4.93
C ARG A 9 17.12 -8.44 -6.08
N ASP A 10 16.20 -9.13 -6.76
CA ASP A 10 16.51 -10.06 -7.84
C ASP A 10 16.61 -9.36 -9.21
N ASP A 11 16.24 -8.07 -9.30
CA ASP A 11 16.34 -7.26 -10.53
C ASP A 11 17.56 -6.34 -10.49
N ARG A 12 18.58 -6.69 -11.28
CA ARG A 12 19.83 -5.94 -11.39
C ARG A 12 19.82 -4.87 -12.51
N THR A 13 18.67 -4.63 -13.13
CA THR A 13 18.52 -3.67 -14.23
C THR A 13 18.88 -2.23 -13.81
N PRO A 14 18.45 -1.70 -12.65
CA PRO A 14 18.82 -0.35 -12.22
C PRO A 14 20.33 -0.15 -12.10
N GLN A 15 21.03 -1.11 -11.51
CA GLN A 15 22.48 -1.07 -11.30
C GLN A 15 23.21 -1.05 -12.65
N ALA A 16 22.79 -1.90 -13.60
CA ALA A 16 23.34 -1.89 -14.95
C ALA A 16 23.17 -0.52 -15.64
N LEU A 17 22.01 0.11 -15.46
CA LEU A 17 21.71 1.45 -15.97
C LEU A 17 22.55 2.54 -15.29
N TRP A 18 22.76 2.46 -13.97
CA TRP A 18 23.62 3.42 -13.25
C TRP A 18 25.07 3.32 -13.71
N ARG A 19 25.58 2.09 -13.90
CA ARG A 19 26.93 1.85 -14.43
C ARG A 19 27.08 2.39 -15.85
N ALA A 20 26.12 2.12 -16.73
CA ALA A 20 26.13 2.63 -18.09
C ALA A 20 26.08 4.16 -18.12
N ALA A 21 25.27 4.78 -17.26
CA ALA A 21 25.21 6.24 -17.12
C ALA A 21 26.57 6.81 -16.71
N ALA A 22 27.23 6.22 -15.71
CA ALA A 22 28.56 6.65 -15.27
C ALA A 22 29.61 6.53 -16.40
N LEU A 23 29.63 5.42 -17.14
CA LEU A 23 30.56 5.20 -18.26
C LEU A 23 30.35 6.19 -19.41
N CYS A 24 29.10 6.62 -19.64
CA CYS A 24 28.75 7.57 -20.68
C CYS A 24 28.81 9.05 -20.22
N GLY A 25 29.23 9.33 -18.98
CA GLY A 25 29.21 10.69 -18.42
C GLY A 25 27.82 11.28 -18.24
N ALA A 26 26.78 10.44 -18.11
CA ALA A 26 25.40 10.84 -17.90
C ALA A 26 25.01 10.77 -16.40
N ASN A 27 24.12 11.68 -15.98
CA ASN A 27 23.55 11.64 -14.63
C ASN A 27 22.60 10.44 -14.46
N SER A 28 22.64 9.78 -13.30
CA SER A 28 21.67 8.77 -12.87
C SER A 28 20.96 9.20 -11.59
N ILE A 29 19.64 9.01 -11.55
CA ILE A 29 18.77 9.30 -10.41
C ILE A 29 17.99 8.03 -10.06
N ALA A 30 18.01 7.60 -8.80
CA ALA A 30 17.13 6.55 -8.31
C ALA A 30 16.06 7.14 -7.38
N LEU A 31 14.83 6.65 -7.52
CA LEU A 31 13.70 7.01 -6.66
C LEU A 31 13.42 5.83 -5.72
N ALA A 32 13.58 6.08 -4.41
CA ALA A 32 13.22 5.14 -3.36
C ALA A 32 11.80 5.49 -2.88
N ASP A 33 10.82 4.68 -3.29
CA ASP A 33 9.40 4.82 -2.94
C ASP A 33 8.95 3.87 -1.82
N ASP A 34 9.92 3.27 -1.14
CA ASP A 34 9.70 2.33 -0.05
C ASP A 34 9.64 3.04 1.31
N THR A 35 8.45 3.07 1.92
CA THR A 35 8.21 3.66 3.25
C THR A 35 8.79 2.83 4.39
N THR A 36 9.32 1.63 4.12
CA THR A 36 9.87 0.73 5.12
C THR A 36 11.38 0.88 5.32
N ILE A 37 12.06 1.69 4.50
CA ILE A 37 13.52 1.90 4.56
C ILE A 37 14.03 2.27 5.95
N ALA A 38 13.23 3.02 6.72
CA ALA A 38 13.59 3.41 8.08
C ALA A 38 13.51 2.26 9.12
N LEU A 39 12.90 1.12 8.77
CA LEU A 39 12.76 -0.03 9.66
C LEU A 39 14.04 -0.87 9.67
N ASP A 40 14.48 -1.30 10.86
CA ASP A 40 15.76 -2.01 11.01
C ASP A 40 15.88 -3.28 10.15
N HIS A 41 14.79 -4.04 10.01
CA HIS A 41 14.77 -5.26 9.21
C HIS A 41 14.83 -5.02 7.69
N ALA A 42 14.56 -3.80 7.23
CA ALA A 42 14.59 -3.43 5.81
C ALA A 42 15.96 -2.89 5.36
N LYS A 43 16.81 -2.47 6.31
CA LYS A 43 18.13 -1.86 6.02
C LYS A 43 19.06 -2.83 5.29
N GLU A 44 19.11 -4.10 5.71
CA GLU A 44 19.97 -5.10 5.06
C GLU A 44 19.56 -5.36 3.61
N ASP A 45 18.25 -5.50 3.35
CA ASP A 45 17.70 -5.69 2.00
C ASP A 45 17.99 -4.48 1.11
N LEU A 46 17.85 -3.26 1.66
CA LEU A 46 18.16 -2.03 0.96
C LEU A 46 19.64 -1.94 0.56
N ILE A 47 20.57 -2.25 1.48
CA ILE A 47 22.02 -2.22 1.22
C ILE A 47 22.39 -3.20 0.10
N GLU A 48 21.76 -4.38 0.04
CA GLU A 48 22.02 -5.36 -1.00
C GLU A 48 21.73 -4.84 -2.42
N ARG A 49 20.76 -3.92 -2.55
CA ARG A 49 20.42 -3.26 -3.83
C ARG A 49 21.52 -2.34 -4.33
N PHE A 50 22.40 -1.86 -3.44
CA PHE A 50 23.54 -1.01 -3.76
C PHE A 50 24.87 -1.78 -3.86
N ARG A 51 24.82 -3.12 -3.89
CA ARG A 51 26.00 -3.97 -4.07
C ARG A 51 26.01 -4.66 -5.43
N ASN A 52 27.20 -4.80 -5.99
CA ASN A 52 27.49 -5.63 -7.14
C ASN A 52 27.64 -7.11 -6.72
N CYS A 53 27.66 -8.01 -7.71
CA CYS A 53 27.90 -9.44 -7.48
C CYS A 53 29.29 -9.76 -6.89
N ASP A 54 30.26 -8.87 -7.05
CA ASP A 54 31.59 -8.95 -6.45
C ASP A 54 31.69 -8.32 -5.06
N GLY A 55 30.56 -7.82 -4.53
CA GLY A 55 30.48 -7.12 -3.24
C GLY A 55 30.87 -5.64 -3.30
N GLY A 56 31.29 -5.12 -4.46
CA GLY A 56 31.59 -3.70 -4.64
C GLY A 56 30.34 -2.83 -4.62
N GLU A 57 30.47 -1.57 -4.24
CA GLU A 57 29.35 -0.64 -4.20
C GLU A 57 28.93 -0.17 -5.60
N ILE A 58 27.64 0.04 -5.80
CA ILE A 58 27.06 0.64 -7.00
C ILE A 58 25.91 1.59 -6.61
N LEU A 59 26.16 2.88 -6.77
CA LEU A 59 25.21 3.93 -6.42
C LEU A 59 24.75 4.71 -7.66
N PRO A 60 23.51 5.24 -7.64
CA PRO A 60 23.12 6.29 -8.56
C PRO A 60 23.89 7.59 -8.24
N GLY A 61 23.93 8.52 -9.20
CA GLY A 61 24.48 9.86 -8.96
C GLY A 61 23.63 10.68 -7.97
N LEU A 62 22.34 10.38 -7.85
CA LEU A 62 21.42 10.92 -6.86
C LEU A 62 20.39 9.86 -6.45
N LEU A 63 20.20 9.66 -5.15
CA LEU A 63 19.19 8.83 -4.54
C LEU A 63 18.13 9.73 -3.89
N CYS A 64 16.92 9.68 -4.42
CA CYS A 64 15.80 10.45 -3.90
C CYS A 64 14.96 9.60 -2.95
N VAL A 65 14.67 10.10 -1.76
CA VAL A 65 13.97 9.38 -0.68
C VAL A 65 12.71 10.12 -0.24
N ILE A 66 11.86 9.43 0.52
CA ILE A 66 10.55 9.93 0.91
C ILE A 66 10.63 11.00 2.01
N ASP A 67 11.42 10.75 3.05
CA ASP A 67 11.45 11.53 4.29
C ASP A 67 12.86 11.57 4.89
N ASP A 68 13.02 12.39 5.94
CA ASP A 68 14.27 12.58 6.65
C ASP A 68 14.73 11.28 7.34
N LYS A 69 13.80 10.43 7.81
CA LYS A 69 14.13 9.14 8.42
C LYS A 69 14.74 8.17 7.41
N SER A 70 14.22 8.15 6.18
CA SER A 70 14.81 7.37 5.10
C SER A 70 16.22 7.85 4.76
N GLN A 71 16.44 9.16 4.76
CA GLN A 71 17.79 9.73 4.59
C GLN A 71 18.74 9.28 5.71
N GLU A 72 18.31 9.37 6.97
CA GLU A 72 19.10 8.93 8.13
C GLU A 72 19.41 7.42 8.08
N ALA A 73 18.43 6.59 7.70
CA ALA A 73 18.60 5.16 7.54
C ALA A 73 19.63 4.80 6.45
N ILE A 74 19.66 5.56 5.35
CA ILE A 74 20.65 5.40 4.27
C ILE A 74 22.03 5.87 4.72
N ALA A 75 22.12 7.01 5.41
CA ALA A 75 23.39 7.53 5.93
C ALA A 75 24.03 6.57 6.95
N THR A 76 23.23 6.00 7.86
CA THR A 76 23.69 4.99 8.83
C THR A 76 24.09 3.66 8.19
N SER A 77 23.65 3.40 6.95
CA SER A 77 24.01 2.24 6.16
C SER A 77 25.35 2.38 5.42
N GLY A 78 26.06 3.51 5.59
CA GLY A 78 27.37 3.77 4.99
C GLY A 78 27.32 4.39 3.60
N ILE A 79 26.13 4.71 3.09
CA ILE A 79 25.96 5.40 1.80
C ILE A 79 26.23 6.89 2.00
N PRO A 80 27.07 7.54 1.17
CA PRO A 80 27.43 8.94 1.36
C PRO A 80 26.23 9.89 1.29
N ASP A 81 26.07 10.74 2.31
CA ASP A 81 24.94 11.68 2.44
C ASP A 81 24.79 12.65 1.25
N GLN A 82 25.90 13.00 0.59
CA GLN A 82 25.91 13.87 -0.59
C GLN A 82 25.16 13.28 -1.80
N THR A 83 24.87 11.98 -1.78
CA THR A 83 24.12 11.29 -2.82
C THR A 83 22.62 11.24 -2.52
N VAL A 84 22.16 11.68 -1.35
CA VAL A 84 20.76 11.49 -0.92
C VAL A 84 19.99 12.81 -0.90
N ARG A 85 18.74 12.79 -1.35
CA ARG A 85 17.83 13.95 -1.28
C ARG A 85 16.40 13.55 -0.93
N VAL A 86 15.84 14.20 0.07
CA VAL A 86 14.42 14.05 0.42
C VAL A 86 13.55 14.79 -0.60
N ILE A 87 12.62 14.08 -1.24
CA ILE A 87 11.70 14.63 -2.23
C ILE A 87 10.23 14.44 -1.89
N GLY A 88 9.90 13.69 -0.83
CA GLY A 88 8.53 13.31 -0.50
C GLY A 88 8.06 12.05 -1.21
N ASN A 89 6.93 11.51 -0.75
CA ASN A 89 6.31 10.34 -1.39
C ASN A 89 5.63 10.73 -2.72
N LEU A 90 6.30 10.45 -3.85
CA LEU A 90 5.78 10.76 -5.19
C LEU A 90 4.50 9.99 -5.52
N HIS A 91 4.39 8.73 -5.07
CA HIS A 91 3.19 7.92 -5.25
C HIS A 91 1.99 8.59 -4.59
N LEU A 92 2.09 8.97 -3.31
CA LEU A 92 1.01 9.63 -2.59
C LEU A 92 0.70 11.03 -3.13
N ARG A 93 1.70 11.79 -3.61
CA ARG A 93 1.46 13.08 -4.30
C ARG A 93 0.64 12.87 -5.57
N ARG A 94 1.05 11.93 -6.42
CA ARG A 94 0.31 11.57 -7.63
C ARG A 94 -1.09 11.08 -7.28
N PHE A 95 -1.22 10.26 -6.26
CA PHE A 95 -2.49 9.67 -5.82
C PHE A 95 -3.47 10.74 -5.34
N ARG A 96 -3.03 11.70 -4.51
CA ARG A 96 -3.84 12.85 -4.08
C ARG A 96 -4.32 13.67 -5.28
N HIS A 97 -3.44 13.94 -6.25
CA HIS A 97 -3.81 14.66 -7.46
C HIS A 97 -4.87 13.89 -8.28
N LEU A 98 -4.69 12.58 -8.46
CA LEU A 98 -5.67 11.74 -9.15
C LEU A 98 -7.02 11.75 -8.42
N ALA A 99 -7.03 11.68 -7.10
CA ALA A 99 -8.25 11.72 -6.31
C ALA A 99 -9.02 13.05 -6.47
N GLN A 100 -8.32 14.17 -6.62
CA GLN A 100 -8.94 15.50 -6.82
C GLN A 100 -9.64 15.66 -8.17
N ILE A 101 -9.26 14.88 -9.18
CA ILE A 101 -9.83 14.96 -10.53
C ILE A 101 -10.87 13.87 -10.80
N ILE A 102 -11.14 12.99 -9.83
CA ILE A 102 -12.20 11.97 -9.95
C ILE A 102 -13.56 12.66 -9.79
N ASP A 103 -14.37 12.57 -10.84
CA ASP A 103 -15.73 13.09 -10.84
C ASP A 103 -16.66 12.28 -9.92
N ARG A 104 -17.65 12.96 -9.31
CA ARG A 104 -18.63 12.36 -8.41
C ARG A 104 -19.41 11.23 -9.08
N ASN A 105 -19.72 11.33 -10.38
CA ASN A 105 -20.45 10.27 -11.08
C ASN A 105 -19.68 8.94 -11.12
N ARG A 106 -18.34 8.98 -11.09
CA ARG A 106 -17.49 7.77 -11.04
C ARG A 106 -17.56 7.11 -9.68
N ILE A 107 -17.54 7.91 -8.60
CA ILE A 107 -17.70 7.43 -7.22
C ILE A 107 -19.08 6.79 -7.04
N GLU A 108 -20.13 7.45 -7.54
CA GLU A 108 -21.50 6.93 -7.51
C GLU A 108 -21.67 5.68 -8.38
N ALA A 109 -20.97 5.58 -9.52
CA ALA A 109 -20.96 4.37 -10.33
C ALA A 109 -20.38 3.16 -9.56
N VAL A 110 -19.30 3.37 -8.81
CA VAL A 110 -18.73 2.34 -7.94
C VAL A 110 -19.73 1.94 -6.84
N ARG A 111 -20.37 2.89 -6.16
CA ARG A 111 -21.41 2.60 -5.16
C ARG A 111 -22.61 1.84 -5.74
N ARG A 112 -23.04 2.19 -6.96
CA ARG A 112 -24.08 1.44 -7.69
C ARG A 112 -23.68 0.00 -7.99
N GLU A 113 -22.42 -0.23 -8.40
CA GLU A 113 -21.92 -1.60 -8.63
C GLU A 113 -21.88 -2.42 -7.34
N TRP A 114 -21.66 -1.76 -6.20
CA TRP A 114 -21.77 -2.37 -4.87
C TRP A 114 -23.21 -2.53 -4.39
N CYS A 115 -24.20 -2.13 -5.20
CA CYS A 115 -25.61 -2.08 -4.84
C CYS A 115 -25.82 -1.30 -3.53
N THR A 116 -25.14 -0.16 -3.38
CA THR A 116 -25.27 0.74 -2.23
C THR A 116 -25.86 2.09 -2.62
N ASN A 117 -26.46 2.77 -1.65
CA ASN A 117 -26.98 4.13 -1.75
C ASN A 117 -26.30 5.04 -0.70
N GLU A 118 -26.80 6.26 -0.52
CA GLU A 118 -26.25 7.24 0.45
C GLU A 118 -26.57 6.89 1.91
N GLU A 119 -27.59 6.06 2.18
CA GLU A 119 -27.92 5.59 3.52
C GLU A 119 -27.01 4.43 3.95
N ASN A 120 -26.46 3.69 2.98
CA ASN A 120 -25.56 2.59 3.27
C ASN A 120 -24.22 3.12 3.77
N ARG A 121 -23.72 2.47 4.81
CA ARG A 121 -22.35 2.64 5.23
C ARG A 121 -21.45 1.62 4.55
N VAL A 122 -20.36 2.06 3.94
CA VAL A 122 -19.43 1.19 3.21
C VAL A 122 -18.11 1.03 3.96
N VAL A 123 -17.82 -0.21 4.38
CA VAL A 123 -16.51 -0.64 4.87
C VAL A 123 -15.78 -1.36 3.74
N LEU A 124 -14.73 -0.76 3.20
CA LEU A 124 -13.90 -1.37 2.16
C LEU A 124 -12.79 -2.19 2.80
N TYR A 125 -12.85 -3.51 2.68
CA TYR A 125 -11.78 -4.40 3.12
C TYR A 125 -10.77 -4.64 1.99
N ALA A 126 -9.53 -4.15 2.15
CA ALA A 126 -8.44 -4.35 1.22
C ALA A 126 -7.70 -5.66 1.53
N SER A 127 -7.93 -6.69 0.71
CA SER A 127 -7.32 -8.00 0.91
C SER A 127 -5.83 -8.03 0.50
N GLU A 128 -5.08 -8.92 1.14
CA GLU A 128 -3.70 -9.27 0.78
C GLU A 128 -3.60 -10.78 0.51
N PRO A 129 -2.80 -11.23 -0.46
CA PRO A 129 -2.73 -12.63 -0.85
C PRO A 129 -1.82 -13.45 0.09
N ILE A 130 -1.95 -13.32 1.41
CA ILE A 130 -1.02 -13.92 2.38
C ILE A 130 -1.06 -15.44 2.30
N THR A 131 -2.25 -16.05 2.30
CA THR A 131 -2.42 -17.50 2.22
C THR A 131 -1.90 -18.09 0.91
N GLN A 132 -2.01 -17.34 -0.20
CA GLN A 132 -1.45 -17.75 -1.49
C GLN A 132 0.08 -17.60 -1.50
N MET A 133 0.62 -16.55 -0.86
CA MET A 133 2.06 -16.35 -0.74
C MET A 133 2.72 -17.40 0.16
N TYR A 134 1.99 -17.98 1.12
CA TYR A 134 2.46 -19.12 1.91
C TYR A 134 2.83 -20.32 1.02
N GLN A 135 2.05 -20.59 -0.03
CA GLN A 135 2.33 -21.66 -1.00
C GLN A 135 3.63 -21.43 -1.78
N HIS A 136 4.12 -20.19 -1.81
CA HIS A 136 5.39 -19.78 -2.40
C HIS A 136 6.51 -19.56 -1.35
N GLY A 137 6.32 -20.08 -0.13
CA GLY A 137 7.35 -20.05 0.93
C GLY A 137 7.49 -18.73 1.68
N LYS A 138 6.65 -17.72 1.41
CA LYS A 138 6.62 -16.46 2.17
C LYS A 138 5.64 -16.60 3.33
N ARG A 139 6.17 -16.80 4.55
CA ARG A 139 5.35 -16.90 5.78
C ARG A 139 5.10 -15.52 6.37
N ARG A 140 3.87 -15.29 6.84
CA ARG A 140 3.49 -14.18 7.71
C ARG A 140 2.65 -14.72 8.85
N ASP A 141 2.60 -14.00 9.97
CA ASP A 141 1.92 -14.43 11.20
C ASP A 141 0.40 -14.19 11.19
N HIS A 142 -0.15 -13.81 10.03
CA HIS A 142 -1.54 -13.40 9.88
C HIS A 142 -2.21 -14.14 8.73
N ASP A 143 -3.51 -14.42 8.89
CA ASP A 143 -4.36 -15.03 7.88
C ASP A 143 -5.40 -13.99 7.44
N GLU A 144 -5.38 -13.62 6.16
CA GLU A 144 -6.27 -12.59 5.64
C GLU A 144 -7.75 -12.97 5.74
N LEU A 145 -8.08 -14.26 5.67
CA LEU A 145 -9.45 -14.74 5.72
C LEU A 145 -9.97 -14.80 7.16
N LEU A 146 -9.11 -15.16 8.11
CA LEU A 146 -9.43 -15.06 9.54
C LEU A 146 -9.69 -13.60 9.94
N LEU A 147 -8.85 -12.67 9.49
CA LEU A 147 -9.01 -11.25 9.76
C LEU A 147 -10.26 -10.67 9.10
N LEU A 148 -10.64 -11.12 7.90
CA LEU A 148 -11.92 -10.77 7.28
C LEU A 148 -13.10 -11.29 8.13
N SER A 149 -13.04 -12.53 8.62
CA SER A 149 -14.06 -13.08 9.50
C SER A 149 -14.21 -12.25 10.78
N GLU A 150 -13.08 -11.86 11.38
CA GLU A 150 -13.07 -11.03 12.58
C GLU A 150 -13.65 -9.64 12.31
N LEU A 151 -13.32 -9.02 11.18
CA LEU A 151 -13.91 -7.75 10.77
C LEU A 151 -15.44 -7.85 10.66
N ILE A 152 -15.96 -8.90 10.01
CA ILE A 152 -17.40 -9.14 9.89
C ILE A 152 -18.06 -9.21 11.28
N GLU A 153 -17.47 -9.96 12.22
CA GLU A 153 -17.98 -10.03 13.60
C GLU A 153 -17.89 -8.69 14.34
N ARG A 154 -16.79 -7.95 14.19
CA ARG A 154 -16.61 -6.63 14.82
C ARG A 154 -17.65 -5.63 14.32
N VAL A 155 -17.94 -5.62 13.01
CA VAL A 155 -19.00 -4.79 12.42
C VAL A 155 -20.37 -5.24 12.90
N ARG A 156 -20.65 -6.55 12.93
CA ARG A 156 -21.94 -7.08 13.41
C ARG A 156 -22.21 -6.74 14.88
N THR A 157 -21.16 -6.71 15.70
CA THR A 157 -21.26 -6.48 17.16
C THR A 157 -21.00 -5.02 17.58
N ASN A 158 -20.86 -4.09 16.63
CA ASN A 158 -20.55 -2.67 16.90
C ASN A 158 -19.27 -2.44 17.70
N ARG A 159 -18.23 -3.24 17.44
CA ARG A 159 -16.93 -3.21 18.13
C ARG A 159 -15.79 -2.70 17.25
N LEU A 160 -16.09 -2.19 16.08
CA LEU A 160 -15.08 -1.53 15.26
C LEU A 160 -14.91 -0.12 15.83
N GLU A 161 -13.83 0.09 16.57
CA GLU A 161 -13.50 1.40 17.16
C GLU A 161 -13.39 2.47 16.06
N ASP A 162 -13.70 3.73 16.41
CA ASP A 162 -13.75 4.86 15.47
C ASP A 162 -14.70 4.69 14.28
N THR A 163 -15.65 3.77 14.40
CA THR A 163 -16.73 3.61 13.44
C THR A 163 -18.10 3.82 14.12
N PRO A 164 -19.01 4.62 13.53
CA PRO A 164 -20.40 4.67 13.99
C PRO A 164 -21.02 3.27 14.17
N PRO A 165 -22.00 3.10 15.06
CA PRO A 165 -22.69 1.82 15.23
C PRO A 165 -23.30 1.33 13.91
N CYS A 166 -23.24 0.03 13.66
CA CYS A 166 -24.01 -0.65 12.60
C CYS A 166 -25.50 -0.53 12.95
N ASP A 167 -26.21 0.22 12.13
CA ASP A 167 -27.66 0.42 12.14
C ASP A 167 -28.39 -0.61 11.24
N GLY A 168 -27.70 -1.71 10.88
CA GLY A 168 -28.20 -2.71 9.93
C GLY A 168 -27.96 -2.35 8.47
N ASN A 169 -27.46 -1.14 8.16
CA ASN A 169 -27.26 -0.67 6.79
C ASN A 169 -25.78 -0.68 6.34
N THR A 170 -24.92 -1.37 7.09
CA THR A 170 -23.48 -1.49 6.77
C THR A 170 -23.23 -2.59 5.75
N ILE A 171 -22.40 -2.27 4.76
CA ILE A 171 -21.95 -3.15 3.70
C ILE A 171 -20.43 -3.26 3.77
N ILE A 172 -19.93 -4.49 3.85
CA ILE A 172 -18.52 -4.81 3.74
C ILE A 172 -18.23 -5.16 2.29
N VAL A 173 -17.39 -4.36 1.64
CA VAL A 173 -16.90 -4.61 0.29
C VAL A 173 -15.49 -5.18 0.38
N VAL A 174 -15.36 -6.47 0.11
CA VAL A 174 -14.06 -7.13 -0.03
C VAL A 174 -13.49 -6.74 -1.39
N ARG A 175 -12.37 -6.02 -1.40
CA ARG A 175 -11.58 -5.72 -2.59
C ARG A 175 -10.40 -6.70 -2.68
N PRO A 176 -10.45 -7.70 -3.58
CA PRO A 176 -9.37 -8.65 -3.75
C PRO A 176 -8.09 -7.96 -4.23
N HIS A 177 -6.94 -8.44 -3.78
CA HIS A 177 -5.67 -8.13 -4.41
C HIS A 177 -5.67 -8.65 -5.88
N PRO A 178 -4.91 -8.05 -6.82
CA PRO A 178 -4.83 -8.56 -8.19
C PRO A 178 -4.39 -10.03 -8.29
N ARG A 179 -3.62 -10.51 -7.32
CA ARG A 179 -3.17 -11.91 -7.22
C ARG A 179 -4.19 -12.84 -6.57
N ASP A 180 -5.20 -12.31 -5.89
CA ASP A 180 -6.21 -13.12 -5.23
C ASP A 180 -7.14 -13.82 -6.22
N GLU A 181 -7.47 -15.06 -5.89
CA GLU A 181 -8.59 -15.78 -6.49
C GLU A 181 -9.89 -15.38 -5.80
N ILE A 182 -10.83 -14.83 -6.56
CA ILE A 182 -12.13 -14.36 -6.04
C ILE A 182 -12.89 -15.47 -5.29
N ALA A 183 -12.74 -16.72 -5.74
CA ALA A 183 -13.46 -17.87 -5.17
C ALA A 183 -13.18 -18.09 -3.68
N LYS A 184 -12.00 -17.67 -3.17
CA LYS A 184 -11.64 -17.86 -1.75
C LYS A 184 -12.54 -17.06 -0.79
N PHE A 185 -13.18 -16.00 -1.28
CA PHE A 185 -14.05 -15.15 -0.46
C PHE A 185 -15.51 -15.60 -0.42
N ARG A 186 -15.88 -16.63 -1.22
CA ARG A 186 -17.26 -17.13 -1.30
C ARG A 186 -17.89 -17.47 0.06
N PRO A 187 -17.17 -18.09 1.02
CA PRO A 187 -17.73 -18.40 2.34
C PRO A 187 -18.11 -17.18 3.19
N TYR A 188 -17.62 -15.99 2.83
CA TYR A 188 -17.82 -14.75 3.58
C TYR A 188 -18.89 -13.85 2.97
N LEU A 189 -19.46 -14.22 1.82
CA LEU A 189 -20.55 -13.49 1.20
C LEU A 189 -21.83 -13.68 2.02
N SER A 190 -22.55 -12.58 2.27
CA SER A 190 -23.76 -12.57 3.10
C SER A 190 -24.69 -11.47 2.65
N ASP A 191 -25.99 -11.76 2.57
CA ASP A 191 -27.03 -10.74 2.42
C ASP A 191 -27.55 -10.22 3.78
N ASP A 192 -27.24 -10.93 4.88
CA ASP A 192 -27.54 -10.50 6.25
C ASP A 192 -26.60 -9.37 6.70
N ALA A 193 -27.05 -8.53 7.64
CA ALA A 193 -26.26 -7.45 8.18
C ALA A 193 -25.03 -7.95 9.01
N PRO A 194 -23.81 -7.44 8.75
CA PRO A 194 -23.45 -6.56 7.63
C PRO A 194 -23.40 -7.34 6.30
N ARG A 195 -24.07 -6.80 5.28
CA ARG A 195 -24.04 -7.41 3.94
C ARG A 195 -22.61 -7.42 3.44
N THR A 196 -22.15 -8.54 2.92
CA THR A 196 -20.75 -8.72 2.51
C THR A 196 -20.69 -9.13 1.04
N ILE A 197 -19.97 -8.34 0.25
CA ILE A 197 -19.80 -8.55 -1.19
C ILE A 197 -18.33 -8.55 -1.57
N VAL A 198 -18.00 -9.08 -2.75
CA VAL A 198 -16.65 -9.00 -3.34
C VAL A 198 -16.72 -8.19 -4.61
N SER A 199 -15.84 -7.19 -4.76
CA SER A 199 -15.84 -6.33 -5.94
C SER A 199 -14.44 -5.82 -6.30
N ARG A 200 -14.18 -5.73 -7.62
CA ARG A 200 -13.01 -5.06 -8.20
C ARG A 200 -13.38 -3.73 -8.87
N ALA A 201 -14.59 -3.21 -8.61
CA ALA A 201 -15.10 -1.96 -9.17
C ALA A 201 -14.12 -0.81 -8.99
N GLY A 202 -13.90 -0.04 -10.06
CA GLY A 202 -13.09 1.17 -10.03
C GLY A 202 -11.59 0.96 -9.73
N SER A 203 -10.85 2.04 -9.95
CA SER A 203 -9.49 2.21 -9.46
C SER A 203 -9.44 2.24 -7.92
N SER A 204 -8.24 2.10 -7.34
CA SER A 204 -8.05 2.20 -5.88
C SER A 204 -8.58 3.53 -5.34
N ALA A 205 -8.32 4.65 -6.02
CA ALA A 205 -8.82 5.96 -5.62
C ALA A 205 -10.35 6.05 -5.66
N GLU A 206 -11.01 5.54 -6.70
CA GLU A 206 -12.47 5.53 -6.78
C GLU A 206 -13.08 4.67 -5.67
N ALA A 207 -12.51 3.49 -5.39
CA ALA A 207 -12.97 2.61 -4.33
C ALA A 207 -12.80 3.25 -2.94
N ILE A 208 -11.64 3.87 -2.67
CA ILE A 208 -11.40 4.59 -1.42
C ILE A 208 -12.38 5.74 -1.25
N LEU A 209 -12.62 6.52 -2.29
CA LEU A 209 -13.54 7.67 -2.24
C LEU A 209 -15.01 7.25 -2.13
N ALA A 210 -15.36 6.06 -2.61
CA ALA A 210 -16.69 5.47 -2.48
C ALA A 210 -16.96 4.85 -1.10
N ALA A 211 -15.90 4.59 -0.33
CA ALA A 211 -15.97 3.99 1.01
C ALA A 211 -16.02 5.04 2.12
N ASP A 212 -16.68 4.69 3.23
CA ASP A 212 -16.72 5.52 4.44
C ASP A 212 -15.56 5.16 5.38
N THR A 213 -15.11 3.91 5.34
CA THR A 213 -13.95 3.42 6.10
C THR A 213 -13.22 2.36 5.29
N VAL A 214 -11.89 2.41 5.29
CA VAL A 214 -11.03 1.42 4.63
C VAL A 214 -10.36 0.58 5.71
N VAL A 215 -10.46 -0.74 5.60
CA VAL A 215 -9.89 -1.68 6.57
C VAL A 215 -8.99 -2.68 5.83
N GLY A 216 -7.91 -3.12 6.46
CA GLY A 216 -7.01 -4.08 5.84
C GLY A 216 -5.93 -4.52 6.81
N ILE A 217 -4.80 -4.97 6.27
CA ILE A 217 -3.66 -5.44 7.05
C ILE A 217 -2.54 -4.41 6.98
N THR A 218 -1.77 -4.39 5.90
CA THR A 218 -0.62 -3.51 5.62
C THR A 218 -0.66 -2.95 4.19
N SER A 219 -1.82 -3.03 3.54
CA SER A 219 -1.96 -2.70 2.12
C SER A 219 -1.65 -1.22 1.86
N MET A 220 -0.99 -0.95 0.74
CA MET A 220 -0.80 0.43 0.24
C MET A 220 -2.14 1.17 0.11
N LEU A 221 -3.24 0.44 -0.09
CA LEU A 221 -4.59 1.03 -0.15
C LEU A 221 -5.01 1.69 1.18
N LEU A 222 -4.50 1.22 2.33
CA LEU A 222 -4.71 1.89 3.62
C LEU A 222 -3.95 3.21 3.71
N VAL A 223 -2.67 3.20 3.29
CA VAL A 223 -1.82 4.40 3.25
C VAL A 223 -2.38 5.44 2.29
N GLU A 224 -2.87 4.99 1.13
CA GLU A 224 -3.59 5.80 0.15
C GLU A 224 -4.87 6.43 0.76
N ALA A 225 -5.65 5.66 1.50
CA ALA A 225 -6.85 6.15 2.18
C ALA A 225 -6.52 7.21 3.24
N ALA A 226 -5.54 6.94 4.10
CA ALA A 226 -5.04 7.89 5.09
C ALA A 226 -4.53 9.18 4.41
N ALA A 227 -3.81 9.06 3.29
CA ALA A 227 -3.29 10.20 2.54
C ALA A 227 -4.40 11.09 1.93
N LEU A 228 -5.60 10.55 1.72
CA LEU A 228 -6.80 11.26 1.29
C LEU A 228 -7.68 11.76 2.46
N GLY A 229 -7.25 11.55 3.71
CA GLY A 229 -8.04 11.90 4.89
C GLY A 229 -9.26 11.00 5.11
N ARG A 230 -9.26 9.81 4.52
CA ARG A 230 -10.31 8.80 4.76
C ARG A 230 -9.95 7.96 5.98
N PRO A 231 -10.94 7.58 6.82
CA PRO A 231 -10.71 6.65 7.91
C PRO A 231 -10.10 5.34 7.39
N SER A 232 -8.94 4.96 7.91
CA SER A 232 -8.21 3.76 7.50
C SER A 232 -7.69 2.99 8.70
N ILE A 233 -7.99 1.70 8.80
CA ILE A 233 -7.69 0.86 9.96
C ILE A 233 -6.91 -0.38 9.54
N SER A 234 -5.81 -0.66 10.22
CA SER A 234 -5.16 -1.97 10.17
C SER A 234 -5.73 -2.90 11.24
N LEU A 235 -5.95 -4.16 10.87
CA LEU A 235 -6.34 -5.22 11.81
C LEU A 235 -5.15 -5.79 12.61
N ILE A 236 -3.93 -5.38 12.31
CA ILE A 236 -2.70 -5.90 12.95
C ILE A 236 -1.85 -4.81 13.63
N GLY A 237 -2.41 -3.62 13.85
CA GLY A 237 -1.72 -2.52 14.52
C GLY A 237 -0.72 -1.75 13.63
N PHE A 238 -0.73 -1.95 12.31
CA PHE A 238 -0.04 -1.06 11.39
C PHE A 238 -0.73 0.32 11.37
N ASP A 239 0.04 1.41 11.46
CA ASP A 239 -0.49 2.77 11.41
C ASP A 239 -0.40 3.34 9.98
N PRO A 240 -1.51 3.34 9.21
CA PRO A 240 -1.52 3.89 7.86
C PRO A 240 -1.36 5.41 7.83
N HIS A 241 -1.70 6.14 8.90
CA HIS A 241 -1.56 7.59 8.97
C HIS A 241 -0.11 7.99 9.17
N ALA A 242 0.61 7.29 10.05
CA ALA A 242 2.06 7.47 10.17
C ALA A 242 2.77 7.18 8.84
N ALA A 243 2.40 6.09 8.15
CA ALA A 243 2.97 5.75 6.84
C ALA A 243 2.62 6.80 5.75
N ALA A 244 1.43 7.40 5.79
CA ALA A 244 0.98 8.39 4.80
C ALA A 244 1.63 9.77 4.96
N LEU A 245 2.11 10.08 6.16
CA LEU A 245 2.83 11.32 6.46
C LEU A 245 4.30 11.28 6.00
N GLY A 246 4.83 10.09 5.68
CA GLY A 246 6.27 9.90 5.51
C GLY A 246 6.91 10.01 6.88
N SER A 247 6.94 8.88 7.59
CA SER A 247 7.42 8.80 8.97
C SER A 247 8.77 9.46 9.14
#